data_AF-A0A357ICD3-F1
#
_entry.id   AF-A0A357ICD3-F1
#
_cell.length_a   1.000
_cell.length_b   1.000
_cell.length_c   1.000
_cell.angle_alpha   90.00
_cell.angle_beta   90.00
_cell.angle_gamma   90.00
#
_symmetry.space_group_name_H-M   'P 1'
#
loop_
_entity.id
_entity.type
_entity.pdbx_description
1 polymer ?
#
loop_
_entity_poly.entity_id
_entity_poly.type
_entity_poly.pdbx_seq_one_letter_code
_entity_poly.pdbx_strand_id
1 'polypeptide(L)'
;GSTEAIKGAVEAGMGIAVVSKAAISKELKLGTLAAIPLEPALQRQFSFVRQRQKFRSRLMDELFNFARNYCEQRDRDAGNLLASAALNES
;
A
#
# COMPACT_ATOMS: atom_id res chain seq x y z
N GLY A 1 19.41 1.06 2.11
CA GLY A 1 19.20 1.86 0.89
C GLY A 1 17.91 2.65 1.03
N SER A 2 17.87 3.88 0.51
CA SER A 2 16.65 4.71 0.53
C SER A 2 15.78 4.41 -0.70
N THR A 3 14.46 4.35 -0.53
CA THR A 3 13.51 4.21 -1.65
C THR A 3 13.67 5.36 -2.65
N GLU A 4 13.98 6.57 -2.18
CA GLU A 4 14.22 7.74 -3.03
C GLU A 4 15.44 7.54 -3.95
N ALA A 5 16.49 6.90 -3.43
CA ALA A 5 17.68 6.61 -4.23
C ALA A 5 17.37 5.57 -5.33
N ILE A 6 16.53 4.58 -5.03
CA ILE A 6 16.09 3.57 -6.01
C ILE A 6 15.25 4.25 -7.10
N LYS A 7 14.31 5.13 -6.73
CA LYS A 7 13.49 5.87 -7.70
C LYS A 7 14.35 6.72 -8.62
N GLY A 8 15.27 7.52 -8.07
CA GLY A 8 16.16 8.35 -8.87
C GLY A 8 17.04 7.54 -9.84
N ALA A 9 17.50 6.35 -9.43
CA ALA A 9 18.25 5.47 -10.32
C ALA A 9 17.39 4.92 -11.47
N VAL A 10 16.15 4.50 -11.19
CA VAL A 10 15.21 4.01 -12.22
C VAL A 10 14.83 5.14 -13.19
N GLU A 11 14.54 6.34 -12.68
CA GLU A 11 14.26 7.53 -13.50
C GLU A 11 15.47 7.90 -14.39
N ALA A 12 16.69 7.68 -13.92
CA ALA A 12 17.91 7.86 -14.70
C ALA A 12 18.19 6.73 -15.71
N GLY A 13 17.31 5.72 -15.82
CA GLY A 13 17.46 4.62 -16.78
C GLY A 13 18.39 3.49 -16.32
N MET A 14 18.73 3.41 -15.03
CA MET A 14 19.63 2.36 -14.52
C MET A 14 18.99 0.97 -14.46
N GLY A 15 17.68 0.85 -14.69
CA GLY A 15 16.97 -0.43 -14.74
C GLY A 15 15.54 -0.36 -14.20
N ILE A 16 15.05 -1.48 -13.66
CA ILE A 16 13.72 -1.61 -13.06
C ILE A 16 13.82 -1.91 -11.56
N ALA A 17 12.79 -1.57 -10.79
CA ALA A 17 12.71 -1.89 -9.37
C ALA A 17 11.31 -2.37 -8.98
N VAL A 18 11.26 -3.31 -8.03
CA VAL A 18 10.01 -3.78 -7.43
C VAL A 18 9.81 -3.05 -6.10
N VAL A 19 8.78 -2.21 -6.04
CA VAL A 19 8.45 -1.39 -4.86
C VAL A 19 6.96 -1.41 -4.60
N SER A 20 6.55 -1.03 -3.38
CA SER A 20 5.13 -0.85 -3.06
C SER A 20 4.52 0.22 -3.96
N LYS A 21 3.33 -0.05 -4.51
CA LYS A 21 2.56 0.92 -5.31
C LYS A 21 2.36 2.26 -4.60
N ALA A 22 2.24 2.23 -3.26
CA ALA A 22 2.11 3.43 -2.45
C ALA A 22 3.36 4.34 -2.50
N ALA A 23 4.55 3.76 -2.67
CA ALA A 23 5.82 4.49 -2.70
C ALA A 23 6.07 5.25 -4.00
N ILE A 24 5.38 4.88 -5.09
CA ILE A 24 5.48 5.52 -6.41
C ILE A 24 4.21 6.26 -6.82
N SER A 25 3.28 6.48 -5.88
CA SER A 25 1.97 7.10 -6.16
C SER A 25 2.10 8.51 -6.73
N LYS A 26 3.14 9.26 -6.35
CA LYS A 26 3.40 10.61 -6.85
C LYS A 26 3.95 10.56 -8.28
N GLU A 27 4.88 9.67 -8.53
CA GLU A 27 5.57 9.47 -9.81
C GLU A 27 4.59 8.96 -10.88
N LEU A 28 3.66 8.09 -10.49
CA LEU A 28 2.55 7.66 -11.34
C LEU A 28 1.63 8.81 -11.73
N LYS A 29 1.36 9.75 -10.81
CA LYS A 29 0.53 10.94 -11.10
C LYS A 29 1.26 11.95 -11.98
N LEU A 30 2.57 12.08 -11.79
CA LEU A 30 3.42 12.99 -12.57
C LEU A 30 3.86 12.38 -13.91
N GLY A 31 3.64 11.08 -14.12
CA GLY A 31 4.07 10.37 -15.33
C GLY A 31 5.58 10.17 -15.43
N THR A 32 6.34 10.35 -14.33
CA THR A 32 7.81 10.17 -14.35
C THR A 32 8.20 8.70 -14.34
N LEU A 33 7.34 7.83 -13.80
CA LEU A 33 7.52 6.38 -13.78
C LEU A 33 6.23 5.67 -14.22
N ALA A 34 6.39 4.51 -14.86
CA ALA A 34 5.31 3.58 -15.15
C ALA A 34 5.36 2.38 -14.21
N ALA A 35 4.21 1.86 -13.81
CA ALA A 35 4.10 0.64 -13.00
C ALA A 35 3.56 -0.51 -13.84
N ILE A 36 4.18 -1.67 -13.69
CA ILE A 36 3.72 -2.93 -14.27
C ILE A 36 3.26 -3.83 -13.12
N PRO A 37 2.01 -4.33 -13.11
CA PRO A 37 1.55 -5.26 -12.08
C PRO A 37 2.32 -6.58 -12.18
N LEU A 38 2.68 -7.14 -11.02
CA LEU A 38 3.31 -8.46 -10.96
C LEU A 38 2.24 -9.56 -10.99
N GLU A 39 2.53 -10.63 -11.72
CA GLU A 39 1.74 -11.86 -11.74
C GLU A 39 2.60 -13.02 -11.22
N PRO A 40 2.30 -13.59 -10.03
CA PRO A 40 1.20 -13.24 -9.11
C PRO A 40 1.45 -11.94 -8.34
N ALA A 41 0.36 -11.29 -7.89
CA ALA A 41 0.44 -10.04 -7.16
C ALA A 41 1.12 -10.22 -5.79
N LEU A 42 2.12 -9.38 -5.51
CA LEU A 42 2.83 -9.40 -4.23
C LEU A 42 1.99 -8.74 -3.13
N GLN A 43 1.54 -9.53 -2.15
CA GLN A 43 0.78 -9.06 -1.00
C GLN A 43 1.72 -8.61 0.12
N ARG A 44 1.64 -7.33 0.52
CA ARG A 44 2.43 -6.78 1.63
C ARG A 44 1.55 -6.46 2.82
N GLN A 45 1.70 -7.23 3.90
CA GLN A 45 0.98 -7.00 5.15
C GLN A 45 1.66 -5.89 5.97
N PHE A 46 0.87 -4.94 6.47
CA PHE A 46 1.31 -3.95 7.45
C PHE A 46 0.73 -4.30 8.81
N SER A 47 1.56 -4.23 9.85
CA SER A 47 1.15 -4.58 11.22
C SER A 47 1.39 -3.41 12.16
N PHE A 48 0.44 -3.16 13.06
CA PHE A 48 0.58 -2.19 14.12
C PHE A 48 1.35 -2.80 15.30
N VAL A 49 2.51 -2.24 15.62
CA VAL A 49 3.34 -2.65 16.76
C VAL A 49 3.14 -1.66 17.91
N ARG A 50 2.75 -2.17 19.09
CA ARG A 50 2.54 -1.35 20.30
C ARG A 50 3.23 -1.96 21.52
N GLN A 51 3.79 -1.13 22.39
CA GLN A 51 4.41 -1.57 23.63
C GLN A 51 3.34 -1.80 24.71
N ARG A 52 3.34 -3.00 25.32
CA ARG A 52 2.24 -3.47 26.20
C ARG A 52 2.07 -2.66 27.50
N GLN A 53 3.09 -1.94 27.97
CA GLN A 53 3.16 -1.43 29.35
C GLN A 53 3.30 0.10 29.49
N LYS A 54 3.28 0.89 28.40
CA LYS A 54 3.32 2.36 28.50
C LYS A 54 1.92 2.97 28.50
N PHE A 55 1.80 4.12 29.18
CA PHE A 55 0.61 4.96 29.32
C PHE A 55 -0.26 4.93 28.06
N ARG A 56 -1.47 4.39 28.20
CA ARG A 56 -2.49 4.42 27.15
C ARG A 56 -3.09 5.82 27.12
N SER A 57 -2.67 6.63 26.15
CA SER A 57 -3.41 7.84 25.83
C SER A 57 -4.71 7.43 25.15
N ARG A 58 -5.85 7.98 25.58
CA ARG A 58 -7.16 7.75 24.94
C ARG A 58 -7.10 8.03 23.43
N LEU A 59 -6.32 9.02 23.02
CA LEU A 59 -6.08 9.36 21.62
C LEU A 59 -5.44 8.21 20.83
N MET A 60 -4.48 7.48 21.43
CA MET A 60 -3.81 6.37 20.75
C MET A 60 -4.73 5.17 20.56
N ASP A 61 -5.61 4.91 21.54
CA ASP A 61 -6.62 3.86 21.42
C ASP A 61 -7.65 4.21 20.33
N GLU A 62 -8.07 5.47 20.27
CA GLU A 62 -9.00 5.95 19.23
C GLU A 62 -8.37 5.92 17.83
N LEU A 63 -7.12 6.38 17.69
CA LEU A 63 -6.36 6.26 16.44
C LEU A 63 -6.20 4.81 16.00
N PHE A 64 -5.92 3.90 16.94
CA PHE A 64 -5.75 2.49 16.64
C PHE A 64 -7.07 1.85 16.16
N ASN A 65 -8.18 2.17 16.83
CA ASN A 65 -9.51 1.70 16.42
C ASN A 65 -9.89 2.26 15.04
N PHE A 66 -9.63 3.55 14.81
CA PHE A 66 -9.84 4.16 13.50
C PHE A 66 -9.02 3.46 12.41
N ALA A 67 -7.72 3.26 12.62
CA ALA A 67 -6.84 2.65 11.63
C ALA A 67 -7.25 1.21 11.32
N ARG A 68 -7.65 0.43 12.34
CA ARG A 68 -8.17 -0.93 12.16
C ARG A 68 -9.43 -0.93 11.31
N ASN A 69 -10.43 -0.13 11.68
CA ASN A 69 -11.70 -0.06 10.96
C ASN A 69 -11.50 0.41 9.52
N TYR A 70 -10.58 1.37 9.29
CA TYR A 70 -10.25 1.87 7.96
C TYR A 70 -9.63 0.79 7.07
N CYS A 71 -8.70 -0.01 7.61
CA CYS A 71 -8.11 -1.14 6.87
C CYS A 71 -9.16 -2.23 6.57
N GLU A 72 -9.97 -2.61 7.56
CA GLU A 72 -11.03 -3.63 7.38
C GLU A 72 -12.09 -3.22 6.34
N GLN A 73 -12.47 -1.94 6.29
CA GLN A 73 -13.37 -1.41 5.27
C GLN A 73 -12.73 -1.49 3.88
N ARG A 74 -11.46 -1.05 3.76
CA ARG A 74 -10.74 -1.11 2.48
C ARG A 74 -10.55 -2.51 1.94
N ASP A 75 -10.24 -3.48 2.80
CA ASP A 75 -10.10 -4.88 2.39
C ASP A 75 -11.46 -5.44 1.91
N ARG A 76 -12.56 -5.04 2.56
CA ARG A 76 -13.92 -5.41 2.14
C ARG A 76 -14.30 -4.81 0.79
N ASP A 77 -14.01 -3.53 0.59
CA ASP A 77 -14.29 -2.82 -0.67
C ASP A 77 -13.46 -3.41 -1.82
N ALA A 78 -12.18 -3.69 -1.58
CA ALA A 78 -11.31 -4.34 -2.55
C ALA A 78 -11.77 -5.77 -2.88
N GLY A 79 -12.23 -6.54 -1.89
CA GLY A 79 -12.82 -7.86 -2.09
C GLY A 79 -14.13 -7.80 -2.89
N ASN A 80 -14.99 -6.82 -2.62
CA ASN A 80 -16.24 -6.62 -3.36
C ASN A 80 -16.02 -6.20 -4.82
N LEU A 81 -15.00 -5.39 -5.10
CA LEU A 81 -14.65 -4.99 -6.48
C LEU A 81 -14.15 -6.16 -7.33
N LEU A 82 -13.40 -7.09 -6.73
CA LEU A 82 -12.99 -8.33 -7.40
C LEU A 82 -14.18 -9.27 -7.64
N ALA A 83 -15.09 -9.37 -6.67
CA ALA A 83 -16.32 -10.16 -6.82
C ALA A 83 -17.27 -9.56 -7.87
N SER A 84 -17.39 -8.23 -7.97
CA SER A 84 -18.23 -7.58 -8.99
C SER A 84 -17.64 -7.65 -10.40
N ALA A 85 -16.31 -7.62 -10.53
CA ALA A 85 -15.64 -7.82 -11.82
C ALA A 85 -15.85 -9.24 -12.36
N ALA A 86 -15.81 -10.27 -11.50
CA ALA A 86 -16.03 -11.67 -11.88
C ALA A 86 -17.50 -11.96 -12.31
N LEU A 87 -18.47 -11.17 -11.87
CA LEU A 87 -19.88 -11.32 -12.26
C LEU A 87 -20.24 -10.58 -13.56
N ASN A 88 -19.37 -9.69 -14.06
CA ASN A 88 -19.61 -8.89 -15.25
C ASN A 88 -18.87 -9.43 -16.50
N GLU A 89 -18.24 -10.61 -16.38
CA GLU A 89 -17.60 -11.36 -17.48
C GLU A 89 -18.43 -12.56 -17.96
N SER A 90 -19.76 -12.55 -17.78
CA SER A 90 -20.70 -13.58 -18.26
C SER A 90 -21.77 -13.01 -19.18
#